data_AF-D8FDW4-F1
#
_entry.id   AF-D8FDW4-F1
#
_cell.length_a   1.000
_cell.length_b   1.000
_cell.length_c   1.000
_cell.angle_alpha   90.00
_cell.angle_beta   90.00
_cell.angle_gamma   90.00
#
_symmetry.space_group_name_H-M   'P 1'
#
loop_
_entity.id
_entity.type
_entity.pdbx_description
1 polymer ?
#
loop_
_entity_poly.entity_id
_entity_poly.type
_entity_poly.pdbx_seq_one_letter_code
_entity_poly.pdbx_strand_id
1 'polypeptide(L)' 'MIIETKYGKRFDTDRDLTAPERHILQKLFAWETMAESIVQFREKKTKALDDGWNGSGPIVA' A
#
# COMPACT_ATOMS: atom_id res chain seq x y z
N MET A 1 -1.69 -1.10 -13.75
CA MET A 1 -0.95 -2.36 -13.42
C MET A 1 -1.95 -3.51 -13.43
N ILE A 2 -1.61 -4.68 -13.97
CA ILE A 2 -2.48 -5.86 -13.83
C ILE A 2 -2.04 -6.67 -12.62
N ILE A 3 -2.95 -6.97 -11.70
CA ILE A 3 -2.70 -7.88 -10.57
C ILE A 3 -3.56 -9.12 -10.68
N GLU A 4 -3.04 -10.24 -10.20
CA GLU A 4 -3.79 -11.50 -10.08
C GLU A 4 -3.87 -11.87 -8.60
N THR A 5 -5.08 -12.10 -8.12
CA THR A 5 -5.30 -12.56 -6.74
C THR A 5 -4.99 -14.04 -6.59
N LYS A 6 -4.87 -14.52 -5.35
CA LYS A 6 -4.66 -15.95 -5.04
C LYS A 6 -5.69 -16.92 -5.64
N TYR A 7 -6.85 -16.42 -6.08
CA TYR A 7 -7.90 -17.22 -6.72
C TYR A 7 -7.93 -17.09 -8.25
N GLY A 8 -6.88 -16.53 -8.86
CA GLY A 8 -6.76 -16.37 -10.31
C GLY A 8 -7.57 -15.20 -10.88
N LYS A 9 -8.25 -14.42 -10.04
CA LYS A 9 -8.99 -13.24 -10.50
C LYS A 9 -8.02 -12.11 -10.82
N ARG A 10 -8.10 -11.59 -12.04
CA ARG A 10 -7.30 -10.47 -12.55
C ARG A 10 -8.02 -9.15 -12.42
N PHE A 11 -7.28 -8.11 -12.05
CA PHE A 11 -7.76 -6.73 -11.98
C PHE A 11 -6.81 -5.81 -12.72
N ASP A 12 -7.38 -4.89 -13.50
CA ASP A 12 -6.66 -3.73 -14.01
C ASP A 12 -6.77 -2.61 -12.98
N THR A 13 -5.68 -2.32 -12.27
CA THR A 13 -5.69 -1.31 -11.20
C THR A 13 -6.00 0.11 -11.68
N ASP A 14 -5.86 0.38 -12.97
CA ASP A 14 -6.09 1.72 -13.52
C ASP A 14 -7.56 1.93 -13.87
N ARG A 15 -8.27 0.86 -14.25
CA ARG A 15 -9.71 0.87 -14.53
C ARG A 15 -10.57 0.47 -13.32
N ASP A 16 -10.14 -0.53 -12.57
CA ASP A 16 -10.97 -1.23 -11.59
C ASP A 16 -10.80 -0.68 -10.16
N LEU A 17 -9.82 0.20 -9.92
CA LEU A 17 -9.58 0.86 -8.62
C LEU A 17 -9.64 2.39 -8.74
N THR A 18 -10.20 3.02 -7.71
CA THR A 18 -10.08 4.47 -7.52
C THR A 18 -8.63 4.86 -7.28
N ALA A 19 -8.31 6.15 -7.45
CA ALA A 19 -6.96 6.65 -7.18
C ALA A 19 -6.48 6.37 -5.75
N PRO A 20 -7.29 6.55 -4.69
CA PRO A 20 -6.91 6.16 -3.33
C PRO A 20 -6.63 4.66 -3.17
N GLU A 21 -7.46 3.79 -3.75
CA GLU A 21 -7.31 2.34 -3.63
C GLU A 21 -6.05 1.84 -4.35
N ARG A 22 -5.79 2.32 -5.57
CA ARG A 22 -4.57 2.02 -6.31
C ARG A 22 -3.34 2.49 -5.54
N HIS A 23 -3.42 3.65 -4.90
CA HIS A 23 -2.34 4.19 -4.08
C HIS A 23 -2.02 3.30 -2.87
N ILE A 24 -3.06 2.85 -2.15
CA ILE A 24 -2.91 1.92 -1.02
C ILE A 24 -2.27 0.61 -1.50
N LEU A 25 -2.76 0.05 -2.60
CA LEU A 25 -2.23 -1.21 -3.15
C LEU A 25 -0.75 -1.10 -3.53
N GLN A 26 -0.33 -0.01 -4.18
CA GLN A 26 1.07 0.23 -4.52
C GLN A 26 1.96 0.32 -3.27
N LYS A 27 1.49 0.94 -2.19
CA LYS A 27 2.22 0.97 -0.91
C LYS A 27 2.37 -0.42 -0.31
N LEU A 28 1.33 -1.25 -0.37
CA LEU A 28 1.40 -2.61 0.17
C LEU A 28 2.47 -3.43 -0.56
N PHE A 29 2.55 -3.35 -1.89
CA PHE A 29 3.62 -4.01 -2.65
C PHE A 29 5.02 -3.45 -2.33
N ALA A 30 5.14 -2.13 -2.21
CA ALA A 30 6.40 -1.52 -1.78
C ALA A 30 6.79 -1.99 -0.37
N TRP A 31 5.85 -2.11 0.56
CA TRP A 31 6.15 -2.61 1.91
C TRP A 31 6.47 -4.09 1.96
N GLU A 32 5.78 -4.93 1.19
CA GLU A 32 6.09 -6.36 1.05
C GLU A 32 7.54 -6.56 0.59
N THR A 33 8.00 -5.72 -0.34
CA THR A 33 9.36 -5.79 -0.89
C THR A 33 10.42 -5.11 -0.02
N MET A 34 10.04 -4.22 0.89
CA MET A 34 10.98 -3.42 1.71
C MET A 34 11.07 -3.85 3.18
N ALA A 35 10.17 -4.71 3.66
CA ALA A 35 10.16 -5.15 5.05
C ALA A 35 10.81 -6.52 5.21
N GLU A 36 11.96 -6.56 5.90
CA GLU A 36 12.72 -7.78 6.20
C GLU A 36 12.18 -8.52 7.43
N SER A 37 11.28 -7.89 8.21
CA SER A 37 10.63 -8.50 9.36
C SER A 37 9.29 -7.83 9.71
N ILE A 38 8.48 -8.52 10.51
CA ILE A 38 7.22 -7.98 11.06
C ILE A 38 7.46 -6.72 11.91
N VAL A 39 8.58 -6.65 12.63
CA VAL A 39 8.93 -5.48 13.46
C VAL A 39 9.19 -4.28 12.55
N GLN A 40 10.03 -4.45 11.54
CA GLN A 40 10.34 -3.40 10.57
C GLN A 40 9.10 -2.95 9.78
N PHE A 41 8.21 -3.89 9.44
CA PHE A 41 6.91 -3.56 8.85
C PHE A 41 6.08 -2.63 9.74
N ARG A 42 5.98 -2.95 11.05
CA ARG A 42 5.21 -2.13 12.00
C ARG A 42 5.79 -0.73 12.14
N GLU A 43 7.11 -0.59 12.19
CA GLU A 43 7.79 0.72 12.23
C GLU A 43 7.51 1.55 10.96
N LYS A 44 7.70 0.94 9.78
CA LYS A 44 7.41 1.60 8.49
C LYS A 44 5.94 2.00 8.37
N LYS A 45 5.02 1.15 8.85
CA LYS A 45 3.58 1.44 8.91
C LYS A 45 3.30 2.66 9.78
N THR A 46 3.79 2.68 11.02
CA THR A 46 3.57 3.81 11.95
C THR A 46 4.11 5.10 11.36
N LYS A 47 5.35 5.09 10.85
CA LYS A 47 5.95 6.25 10.19
C LYS A 47 5.12 6.76 9.00
N ALA A 48 4.62 5.85 8.17
CA ALA A 48 3.80 6.22 7.02
C ALA A 48 2.41 6.77 7.40
N LEU A 49 1.87 6.39 8.56
CA LEU A 49 0.62 6.95 9.10
C LEU A 49 0.86 8.33 9.71
N ASP A 50 1.97 8.52 10.43
CA ASP A 50 2.31 9.79 11.07
C ASP A 50 2.67 10.88 10.05
N ASP A 51 3.54 10.56 9.08
CA ASP A 51 4.02 11.53 8.08
C ASP A 51 2.93 11.88 7.05
N GLY A 52 1.92 11.03 6.93
CA GLY A 52 1.06 11.02 5.76
C GLY A 52 1.82 10.68 4.49
N TRP A 53 1.12 10.75 3.36
CA TRP A 53 1.79 10.55 2.08
C TRP A 53 2.40 11.85 1.58
N ASN A 54 3.69 11.84 1.24
CA ASN A 54 4.39 13.01 0.72
C ASN A 54 4.28 14.25 1.64
N GLY A 55 4.24 14.03 2.96
CA GLY A 55 4.05 15.09 3.93
C GLY A 55 2.62 15.62 4.02
N SER A 56 1.61 14.85 3.61
CA SER A 56 0.20 15.24 3.73
C SER A 56 -0.28 15.35 5.18
N GLY A 57 0.54 15.00 6.16
CA GLY A 57 0.19 14.96 7.57
C GLY A 57 -0.56 13.69 7.96
N PRO A 58 -0.84 13.52 9.27
CA PRO A 58 -1.27 12.26 9.84
C PRO A 58 -2.51 11.66 9.16
N ILE A 59 -2.44 10.38 8.81
CA ILE A 59 -3.59 9.60 8.36
C ILE A 59 -4.27 9.03 9.60
N VAL A 60 -5.29 9.74 10.09
CA VAL A 60 -6.21 9.26 11.12
C VAL A 60 -7.28 8.36 10.48
N ALA A 61 -7.41 7.14 11.00
CA ALA A 61 -8.49 6.22 10.67
C ALA A 61 -9.77 6.57 11.45
#